data_AF-A0A965R746-F1
#
_entry.id   AF-A0A965R746-F1
#
_cell.length_a   1.000
_cell.length_b   1.000
_cell.length_c   1.000
_cell.angle_alpha   90.00
_cell.angle_beta   90.00
_cell.angle_gamma   90.00
#
_symmetry.space_group_name_H-M   'P 1'
#
loop_
_entity.id
_entity.type
_entity.pdbx_description
1 polymer ?
#
loop_
_entity_poly.entity_id
_entity_poly.type
_entity_poly.pdbx_seq_one_letter_code
_entity_poly.pdbx_strand_id
1 'polypeptide(L)'
;MNKEFIPYEQALELNELGFDDECFGVYYNPTQELFIGKTINPFTKEIRTFAPLYHQAFRWFREKYELSSWIYNSHLDKYFYTILMNGRFIKVNEQSTTHEEAELECLKKLIELVKNK
;
A
#
# COMPACT_ATOMS: atom_id res chain seq x y z
N MET A 1 -11.20 -10.78 -0.10
CA MET A 1 -10.10 -10.61 0.86
C MET A 1 -8.76 -10.35 0.18
N ASN A 2 -8.38 -11.04 -0.91
CA ASN A 2 -7.12 -10.77 -1.62
C ASN A 2 -6.97 -9.32 -2.11
N LYS A 3 -8.08 -8.67 -2.47
CA LYS A 3 -8.11 -7.27 -2.93
C LYS A 3 -7.72 -6.24 -1.85
N GLU A 4 -7.83 -6.62 -0.58
CA GLU A 4 -7.50 -5.74 0.55
C GLU A 4 -5.99 -5.62 0.77
N PHE A 5 -5.23 -6.59 0.27
CA PHE A 5 -3.77 -6.64 0.36
C PHE A 5 -3.16 -5.87 -0.81
N ILE A 6 -2.09 -5.13 -0.52
CA ILE A 6 -1.30 -4.48 -1.56
C ILE A 6 -0.59 -5.55 -2.40
N PRO A 7 -0.40 -5.36 -3.72
CA PRO A 7 0.28 -6.34 -4.54
C PRO A 7 1.71 -6.63 -4.08
N TYR A 8 2.23 -7.81 -4.43
CA TYR A 8 3.57 -8.27 -4.06
C TYR A 8 4.66 -7.24 -4.35
N GLU A 9 4.65 -6.64 -5.55
CA GLU A 9 5.64 -5.65 -5.95
C GLU A 9 5.63 -4.43 -5.02
N GLN A 10 4.47 -3.87 -4.70
CA GLN A 10 4.37 -2.75 -3.75
C GLN A 10 4.75 -3.16 -2.32
N ALA A 11 4.48 -4.40 -1.93
CA ALA A 11 4.91 -4.93 -0.64
C ALA A 11 6.43 -5.04 -0.52
N LEU A 12 7.12 -5.46 -1.59
CA LEU A 12 8.58 -5.43 -1.66
C LEU A 12 9.11 -4.00 -1.52
N GLU A 13 8.54 -3.06 -2.27
CA GLU A 13 8.95 -1.65 -2.20
C GLU A 13 8.77 -1.07 -0.79
N LEU A 14 7.65 -1.39 -0.11
CA LEU A 14 7.43 -0.96 1.28
C LEU A 14 8.46 -1.58 2.23
N ASN A 15 8.78 -2.86 2.05
CA ASN A 15 9.78 -3.56 2.86
C ASN A 15 11.19 -2.95 2.67
N GLU A 16 11.56 -2.57 1.44
CA GLU A 16 12.80 -1.83 1.15
C GLU A 16 12.82 -0.44 1.81
N LEU A 17 11.67 0.22 1.89
CA LEU A 17 11.49 1.50 2.58
C LEU A 17 11.38 1.36 4.11
N GLY A 18 11.51 0.14 4.65
CA GLY A 18 11.56 -0.13 6.08
C GLY A 18 10.21 -0.31 6.75
N PHE A 19 9.17 -0.72 6.02
CA PHE A 19 7.91 -1.15 6.63
C PHE A 19 8.14 -2.40 7.49
N ASP A 20 7.79 -2.31 8.78
CA ASP A 20 8.01 -3.36 9.79
C ASP A 20 6.76 -3.67 10.64
N ASP A 21 5.61 -3.12 10.26
CA ASP A 21 4.32 -3.34 10.92
C ASP A 21 3.84 -4.79 10.77
N GLU A 22 3.19 -5.33 11.81
CA GLU A 22 2.60 -6.67 11.76
C GLU A 22 1.47 -6.75 10.71
N CYS A 23 1.51 -7.79 9.87
CA CYS A 23 0.51 -8.02 8.81
C CYS A 23 -0.29 -9.30 9.04
N PHE A 24 -1.53 -9.32 8.53
CA PHE A 24 -2.37 -10.51 8.53
C PHE A 24 -1.94 -11.58 7.51
N GLY A 25 -1.01 -11.24 6.61
CA GLY A 25 -0.48 -12.14 5.61
C GLY A 25 0.97 -11.85 5.24
N VAL A 26 1.55 -12.80 4.50
CA VAL A 26 2.86 -12.69 3.86
C VAL A 26 2.80 -13.21 2.44
N TYR A 27 3.64 -12.66 1.58
CA TYR A 27 3.97 -13.26 0.30
C TYR A 27 5.14 -14.22 0.46
N TYR A 28 5.06 -15.39 -0.17
CA TYR A 28 6.19 -16.30 -0.31
C TYR A 28 7.01 -15.89 -1.55
N ASN A 29 8.20 -15.33 -1.33
CA ASN A 29 8.99 -14.67 -2.38
C ASN A 29 9.24 -15.55 -3.64
N PRO A 30 9.49 -16.87 -3.53
CA PRO A 30 9.74 -17.71 -4.71
C PRO A 30 8.53 -17.89 -5.64
N THR A 31 7.30 -17.88 -5.12
CA THR A 31 6.08 -18.07 -5.93
C THR A 31 5.17 -16.84 -5.98
N GLN A 32 5.45 -15.83 -5.16
CA GLN A 32 4.62 -14.64 -4.93
C GLN A 32 3.22 -14.96 -4.40
N GLU A 33 3.01 -16.16 -3.87
CA GLU A 33 1.73 -16.57 -3.32
C GLU A 33 1.45 -15.90 -1.98
N LEU A 34 0.21 -15.45 -1.80
CA LEU A 34 -0.26 -14.82 -0.56
C LEU A 34 -0.72 -15.89 0.45
N PHE A 35 -0.13 -15.89 1.63
CA PHE A 35 -0.52 -16.71 2.78
C PHE A 35 -1.11 -15.82 3.87
N ILE A 36 -2.31 -16.14 4.35
CA ILE A 36 -3.07 -15.34 5.34
C ILE A 36 -3.28 -16.17 6.61
N GLY A 37 -3.10 -15.54 7.79
CA GLY A 37 -3.43 -16.13 9.09
C GLY A 37 -2.24 -16.73 9.87
N LYS A 38 -2.52 -17.51 10.92
CA LYS A 38 -1.50 -17.95 11.91
C LYS A 38 -0.41 -18.86 11.36
N THR A 39 -0.56 -19.38 10.15
CA THR A 39 0.41 -20.24 9.44
C THR A 39 1.44 -19.43 8.64
N ILE A 40 1.71 -18.18 9.03
CA ILE A 40 2.83 -17.34 8.52
C ILE A 40 4.20 -17.86 9.03
N ASN A 41 4.18 -18.76 10.02
CA ASN A 41 5.35 -19.29 10.73
C ASN A 41 6.27 -20.31 9.99
N PRO A 42 5.95 -20.90 8.81
CA PRO A 42 6.88 -21.81 8.15
C PRO A 42 7.94 -21.09 7.31
N PHE A 43 7.81 -19.77 7.07
CA PHE A 43 8.73 -19.04 6.20
C PHE A 43 9.76 -18.23 7.00
N THR A 44 11.04 -18.43 6.68
CA THR A 44 12.13 -17.57 7.20
C THR A 44 11.98 -16.14 6.65
N LYS A 45 12.58 -15.16 7.34
CA LYS A 45 12.54 -13.74 6.89
C LYS A 45 13.09 -13.55 5.47
N GLU A 46 14.00 -14.42 5.04
CA GLU A 46 14.66 -14.36 3.73
C GLU A 46 13.72 -14.75 2.57
N ILE A 47 12.74 -15.62 2.83
CA ILE A 47 11.86 -16.18 1.80
C ILE A 47 10.44 -15.62 1.84
N ARG A 48 10.20 -14.59 2.66
CA ARG A 48 8.89 -13.95 2.78
C ARG A 48 8.98 -12.43 2.73
N THR A 49 7.89 -11.82 2.27
CA THR A 49 7.65 -10.39 2.36
C THR A 49 6.34 -10.18 3.10
N PHE A 50 6.26 -9.23 4.03
CA PHE A 50 4.98 -8.91 4.66
C PHE A 50 3.96 -8.48 3.61
N ALA A 51 2.70 -8.87 3.77
CA ALA A 51 1.62 -8.43 2.88
C ALA A 51 0.70 -7.47 3.66
N PRO A 52 0.97 -6.16 3.63
CA PRO A 52 0.11 -5.16 4.25
C PRO A 52 -1.25 -5.11 3.58
N LEU A 53 -2.27 -4.83 4.36
CA LEU A 53 -3.52 -4.30 3.83
C LEU A 53 -3.30 -2.85 3.37
N TYR A 54 -4.06 -2.37 2.38
CA TYR A 54 -3.97 -0.98 1.90
C TYR A 54 -4.04 0.03 3.05
N HIS A 55 -4.96 -0.17 3.99
CA HIS A 55 -5.10 0.71 5.14
C HIS A 55 -3.87 0.68 6.08
N GLN A 56 -3.13 -0.43 6.16
CA GLN A 56 -1.88 -0.51 6.94
C GLN A 56 -0.78 0.27 6.24
N ALA A 57 -0.65 0.12 4.92
CA ALA A 57 0.30 0.87 4.11
C ALA A 57 0.03 2.39 4.21
N PHE A 58 -1.20 2.83 3.98
CA PHE A 58 -1.56 4.26 4.07
C PHE A 58 -1.37 4.84 5.49
N ARG A 59 -1.69 4.07 6.54
CA ARG A 59 -1.39 4.47 7.91
C ARG A 59 0.11 4.68 8.11
N TRP A 60 0.93 3.73 7.65
CA TRP A 60 2.37 3.81 7.78
C TRP A 60 2.95 5.04 7.06
N PHE A 61 2.50 5.35 5.83
CA PHE A 61 2.90 6.58 5.15
C PHE A 61 2.55 7.85 5.92
N ARG A 62 1.35 7.89 6.49
CA ARG A 62 0.87 9.01 7.31
C ARG A 62 1.74 9.21 8.55
N GLU A 63 2.08 8.13 9.26
CA GLU A 63 2.79 8.20 10.53
C GLU A 63 4.30 8.37 10.35
N LYS A 64 4.90 7.71 9.36
CA LYS A 64 6.35 7.73 9.14
C LYS A 64 6.82 8.93 8.32
N TYR A 65 6.03 9.38 7.35
CA TYR A 65 6.45 10.37 6.34
C TYR A 65 5.58 11.63 6.31
N GLU A 66 4.60 11.75 7.21
CA GLU A 66 3.60 12.83 7.22
C GLU A 66 2.79 12.93 5.90
N LEU A 67 2.68 11.80 5.19
CA LEU A 67 1.97 11.67 3.92
C LEU A 67 0.59 11.06 4.13
N SER A 68 -0.44 11.90 4.21
CA SER A 68 -1.83 11.45 4.32
C SER A 68 -2.46 11.29 2.95
N SER A 69 -3.28 10.27 2.75
CA SER A 69 -4.01 10.03 1.51
C SER A 69 -5.46 9.63 1.74
N TRP A 70 -6.30 9.93 0.76
CA TRP A 70 -7.72 9.55 0.75
C TRP A 70 -8.14 9.18 -0.66
N ILE A 71 -8.97 8.14 -0.73
CA ILE A 71 -9.64 7.69 -1.95
C ILE A 71 -11.12 8.06 -1.81
N TYR A 72 -11.71 8.62 -2.86
CA TYR A 72 -13.12 9.01 -2.88
C TYR A 72 -13.69 8.85 -4.28
N ASN A 73 -15.01 8.68 -4.37
CA ASN A 73 -15.73 8.64 -5.63
C ASN A 73 -16.35 10.01 -5.95
N SER A 74 -16.55 10.26 -7.23
CA SER A 74 -17.33 11.40 -7.72
C SER A 74 -18.77 10.98 -8.07
N HIS A 75 -19.61 11.96 -8.36
CA HIS A 75 -20.96 11.74 -8.90
C HIS A 75 -21.00 11.12 -10.30
N LEU A 76 -19.85 10.92 -10.95
CA LEU A 76 -19.72 10.32 -12.29
C LEU A 76 -19.20 8.87 -12.24
N ASP A 77 -19.35 8.19 -11.10
CA ASP A 77 -18.85 6.82 -10.86
C ASP A 77 -17.34 6.64 -11.12
N LYS A 78 -16.59 7.74 -11.09
CA LYS A 78 -15.13 7.76 -11.16
C LYS A 78 -14.53 7.83 -9.77
N TYR A 79 -13.39 7.17 -9.58
CA TYR A 79 -12.63 7.20 -8.34
C TYR A 79 -11.45 8.14 -8.48
N PHE A 80 -11.08 8.74 -7.35
CA PHE A 80 -9.99 9.69 -7.25
C PHE A 80 -9.21 9.44 -5.99
N TYR A 81 -7.94 9.83 -6.00
CA TYR A 81 -7.15 9.95 -4.78
C TYR A 81 -6.51 11.33 -4.64
N THR A 82 -6.11 11.64 -3.42
CA THR A 82 -5.43 12.90 -3.10
C THR A 82 -4.41 12.63 -1.99
N ILE A 83 -3.25 13.28 -2.09
CA ILE A 83 -2.13 13.14 -1.16
C ILE A 83 -1.79 14.50 -0.57
N LEU A 84 -1.66 14.53 0.76
CA LEU A 84 -1.23 15.69 1.52
C LEU A 84 0.09 15.39 2.20
N MET A 85 0.99 16.38 2.17
CA MET A 85 2.19 16.41 3.00
C MET A 85 2.04 17.55 3.99
N ASN A 86 2.11 17.26 5.28
CA ASN A 86 2.04 18.24 6.36
C ASN A 86 0.75 19.09 6.28
N GLY A 87 -0.37 18.43 5.95
CA GLY A 87 -1.67 19.07 5.79
C GLY A 87 -1.84 19.91 4.51
N ARG A 88 -0.87 19.91 3.60
CA ARG A 88 -0.95 20.63 2.31
C ARG A 88 -1.11 19.67 1.15
N PHE A 89 -2.02 19.97 0.24
CA PHE A 89 -2.21 19.20 -0.98
C PHE A 89 -0.96 19.24 -1.86
N ILE A 90 -0.42 18.06 -2.18
CA ILE A 90 0.72 17.92 -3.11
C ILE A 90 0.33 17.15 -4.37
N LYS A 91 -0.75 16.35 -4.32
CA LYS A 91 -1.32 15.66 -5.48
C LYS A 91 -2.83 15.61 -5.34
N VAL A 92 -3.56 15.98 -6.38
CA VAL A 92 -5.02 16.20 -6.34
C VAL A 92 -5.68 15.61 -7.58
N ASN A 93 -6.82 14.94 -7.38
CA ASN A 93 -7.79 14.53 -8.40
C ASN A 93 -7.25 13.65 -9.53
N GLU A 94 -6.39 12.68 -9.22
CA GLU A 94 -6.01 11.67 -10.23
C GLU A 94 -7.14 10.66 -10.41
N GLN A 95 -7.59 10.47 -11.65
CA GLN A 95 -8.76 9.67 -11.98
C GLN A 95 -8.40 8.19 -12.13
N SER A 96 -9.23 7.31 -11.58
CA SER A 96 -9.20 5.86 -11.79
C SER A 96 -10.58 5.31 -12.10
N THR A 97 -10.63 4.10 -12.68
CA THR A 97 -11.89 3.45 -13.10
C THR A 97 -12.57 2.77 -11.92
N THR A 98 -11.78 2.18 -11.02
CA THR A 98 -12.27 1.45 -9.84
C THR A 98 -11.65 1.97 -8.55
N HIS A 99 -12.25 1.60 -7.42
CA HIS A 99 -11.70 1.92 -6.10
C HIS A 99 -10.32 1.28 -5.91
N GLU A 100 -10.20 0.00 -6.26
CA GLU A 100 -8.97 -0.76 -6.12
C GLU A 100 -7.84 -0.20 -7.01
N GLU A 101 -8.16 0.28 -8.22
CA GLU A 101 -7.20 1.02 -9.05
C GLU A 101 -6.75 2.32 -8.39
N ALA A 102 -7.69 3.09 -7.82
CA ALA A 102 -7.35 4.34 -7.15
C ALA A 102 -6.45 4.12 -5.92
N GLU A 103 -6.70 3.07 -5.14
CA GLU A 103 -5.84 2.68 -4.01
C GLU A 103 -4.44 2.29 -4.48
N LEU A 104 -4.33 1.48 -5.54
CA LEU A 104 -3.05 1.05 -6.10
C LEU A 104 -2.24 2.23 -6.65
N GLU A 105 -2.86 3.10 -7.44
CA GLU A 105 -2.18 4.25 -8.03
C GLU A 105 -1.78 5.28 -6.95
N CYS A 106 -2.62 5.46 -5.93
CA CYS A 106 -2.26 6.26 -4.76
C CYS A 106 -1.03 5.69 -4.04
N LEU A 107 -1.03 4.38 -3.78
CA LEU A 107 0.08 3.69 -3.11
C LEU A 107 1.39 3.80 -3.88
N LYS A 108 1.37 3.55 -5.20
CA LYS A 108 2.54 3.74 -6.07
C LYS A 108 3.08 5.16 -5.97
N LYS A 109 2.18 6.16 -5.95
CA LYS A 109 2.61 7.55 -5.86
C LYS A 109 3.22 7.89 -4.51
N LEU A 110 2.70 7.35 -3.41
CA LEU A 110 3.30 7.49 -2.07
C LEU A 110 4.70 6.89 -2.02
N ILE A 111 4.90 5.69 -2.57
CA ILE A 111 6.21 5.03 -2.68
C ILE A 111 7.18 5.89 -3.49
N GLU A 112 6.75 6.37 -4.66
CA GLU A 112 7.56 7.24 -5.52
C GLU A 112 8.01 8.52 -4.79
N LEU A 113 7.09 9.17 -4.06
CA LEU A 113 7.38 10.38 -3.29
C LEU A 113 8.41 10.14 -2.18
N VAL A 114 8.42 8.96 -1.57
CA VAL A 114 9.40 8.61 -0.53
C VAL A 114 10.75 8.21 -1.15
N LYS A 115 10.77 7.46 -2.25
CA LYS A 115 11.99 7.05 -2.96
C LYS A 115 12.75 8.23 -3.57
N ASN A 116 12.05 9.30 -3.95
CA ASN A 116 12.63 10.49 -4.57
C ASN A 116 12.99 11.62 -3.57
N LYS A 117 12.91 11.37 -2.26
CA LYS A 117 13.41 12.28 -1.22
C LYS A 117 14.89 12.00 -0.94
#